data_AF-A0A5C1MC77-F1
#
_entry.id   AF-A0A5C1MC77-F1
#
_cell.length_a   1.000
_cell.length_b   1.000
_cell.length_c   1.000
_cell.angle_alpha   90.00
_cell.angle_beta   90.00
_cell.angle_gamma   90.00
#
_symmetry.space_group_name_H-M   'P 1'
#
loop_
_entity.id
_entity.type
_entity.pdbx_description
1 polymer ?
#
loop_
_entity_poly.entity_id
_entity_poly.type
_entity_poly.pdbx_seq_one_letter_code
_entity_poly.pdbx_strand_id
1 'polypeptide(L)'
;MMTLLTMVTFCMIPRIGFDWLRFREYAHEGDREKLIMLQRQENGWALRHLVCALCAVALVAVMKTCPNLGQPDRLAAVTAVYAVISFCFALVESILSQRIYQLIVSRMEPVKQRSDD
;
A
#
# COMPACT_ATOMS: atom_id res chain seq x y z
N MET A 1 7.26 -19.55 -9.16
CA MET A 1 7.17 -18.51 -8.11
C MET A 1 7.82 -17.18 -8.53
N MET A 2 9.09 -17.13 -8.93
CA MET A 2 9.72 -15.86 -9.32
C MET A 2 8.99 -15.14 -10.47
N THR A 3 8.57 -15.86 -11.50
CA THR A 3 7.77 -15.28 -12.60
C THR A 3 6.46 -14.65 -12.12
N LEU A 4 5.76 -15.30 -11.17
CA LEU A 4 4.53 -14.75 -10.59
C LEU A 4 4.82 -13.48 -9.80
N LEU A 5 5.90 -13.48 -9.01
CA LEU A 5 6.36 -12.31 -8.26
C LEU A 5 6.60 -11.10 -9.19
N THR A 6 7.31 -11.35 -10.29
CA THR A 6 7.61 -10.33 -11.30
C THR A 6 6.34 -9.82 -11.96
N MET A 7 5.41 -10.71 -12.33
CA MET A 7 4.14 -10.32 -12.94
C MET A 7 3.30 -9.46 -12.00
N VAL A 8 3.15 -9.86 -10.73
CA VAL A 8 2.45 -9.06 -9.72
C VAL A 8 3.10 -7.69 -9.57
N THR A 9 4.43 -7.64 -9.48
CA THR A 9 5.17 -6.37 -9.37
C THR A 9 4.95 -5.48 -10.59
N PHE A 10 4.99 -6.05 -11.79
CA PHE A 10 4.80 -5.35 -13.05
C PHE A 10 3.36 -4.82 -13.22
N CYS A 11 2.36 -5.48 -12.63
CA CYS A 11 0.99 -4.97 -12.62
C CYS A 11 0.77 -3.91 -11.54
N MET A 12 1.39 -4.07 -10.36
CA MET A 12 1.17 -3.19 -9.22
C MET A 12 1.83 -1.83 -9.36
N ILE A 13 3.04 -1.76 -9.90
CA ILE A 13 3.76 -0.48 -10.05
C ILE A 13 2.96 0.51 -10.92
N PRO A 14 2.48 0.14 -12.14
CA PRO A 14 1.64 1.03 -12.93
C PRO A 14 0.34 1.40 -12.23
N ARG A 15 -0.33 0.45 -11.55
CA ARG A 15 -1.57 0.74 -10.79
C ARG A 15 -1.34 1.87 -9.79
N ILE A 16 -0.34 1.71 -8.93
CA ILE A 16 0.02 2.70 -7.90
C ILE A 16 0.38 4.05 -8.55
N GLY A 17 1.08 4.02 -9.69
CA GLY A 17 1.37 5.22 -10.48
C GLY A 17 0.10 5.92 -10.99
N PHE A 18 -0.87 5.17 -11.50
CA PHE A 18 -2.15 5.71 -11.96
C PHE A 18 -2.99 6.30 -10.82
N ASP A 19 -2.97 5.68 -9.64
CA ASP A 19 -3.71 6.21 -8.49
C ASP A 19 -3.09 7.52 -7.98
N TRP A 20 -1.76 7.68 -8.09
CA TRP A 20 -1.09 8.97 -7.87
C TRP A 20 -1.52 10.04 -8.87
N LEU A 21 -1.69 9.69 -10.15
CA LEU A 21 -2.20 10.62 -11.16
C LEU A 21 -3.65 11.03 -10.86
N ARG A 22 -4.52 10.05 -10.54
CA ARG A 22 -5.91 10.30 -10.14
C ARG A 22 -6.02 11.18 -8.89
N PHE A 23 -5.15 10.95 -7.90
CA PHE A 23 -5.09 11.82 -6.73
C PHE A 23 -4.82 13.28 -7.12
N ARG A 24 -3.84 13.53 -7.99
CA ARG A 24 -3.51 14.89 -8.45
C ARG A 24 -4.66 15.52 -9.21
N GLU A 25 -5.33 14.76 -10.07
CA GLU A 25 -6.50 15.19 -10.84
C GLU A 25 -7.65 15.57 -9.90
N TYR A 26 -8.07 14.67 -9.01
CA TYR A 26 -9.18 14.94 -8.08
C TYR A 26 -8.87 16.04 -7.08
N ALA A 27 -7.60 16.15 -6.66
CA ALA A 27 -7.13 17.26 -5.82
C ALA A 27 -7.22 18.61 -6.54
N HIS A 28 -6.90 18.65 -7.83
CA HIS A 28 -7.00 19.85 -8.66
C HIS A 28 -8.46 20.24 -8.90
N GLU A 29 -9.32 19.27 -9.23
CA GLU A 29 -10.77 19.46 -9.41
C GLU A 29 -11.51 19.81 -8.10
N GLY A 30 -10.90 19.52 -6.95
CA GLY A 30 -11.55 19.68 -5.65
C GLY A 30 -12.67 18.68 -5.40
N ASP A 31 -12.67 17.57 -6.13
CA ASP A 31 -13.69 16.52 -6.04
C ASP A 31 -13.46 15.65 -4.79
N ARG A 32 -14.09 16.09 -3.69
CA ARG A 32 -13.94 15.46 -2.38
C ARG A 32 -14.44 14.01 -2.35
N GLU A 33 -15.52 13.71 -3.07
CA GLU A 33 -16.12 12.37 -3.04
C GLU A 33 -15.21 11.35 -3.70
N LYS A 34 -14.64 11.70 -4.86
CA LYS A 34 -13.63 10.87 -5.53
C LYS A 34 -12.37 10.70 -4.69
N LEU A 35 -11.93 11.75 -3.98
CA LEU A 35 -10.79 11.64 -3.05
C LEU A 35 -11.07 10.68 -1.89
N ILE A 36 -12.25 10.74 -1.27
CA ILE A 36 -12.63 9.80 -0.19
C ILE A 36 -12.69 8.37 -0.71
N MET A 37 -13.24 8.16 -1.90
CA MET A 37 -13.31 6.84 -2.52
C MET A 37 -11.91 6.29 -2.82
N LEU A 38 -11.03 7.12 -3.39
CA LEU A 38 -9.64 6.76 -3.66
C LEU A 38 -8.90 6.43 -2.35
N GLN A 39 -9.08 7.22 -1.29
CA GLN A 39 -8.48 6.95 0.02
C GLN A 39 -8.89 5.58 0.57
N ARG A 40 -10.19 5.25 0.51
CA ARG A 40 -10.69 3.94 0.97
C ARG A 40 -10.10 2.80 0.15
N GLN A 41 -9.99 2.97 -1.16
CA GLN A 41 -9.37 1.99 -2.03
C GLN A 41 -7.90 1.76 -1.67
N GLU A 42 -7.12 2.83 -1.50
CA GLU A 42 -5.70 2.74 -1.14
C GLU A 42 -5.49 2.10 0.23
N ASN A 43 -6.31 2.45 1.23
CA ASN A 43 -6.29 1.76 2.53
C ASN A 43 -6.59 0.26 2.41
N GLY A 44 -7.57 -0.11 1.58
CA GLY A 44 -7.92 -1.51 1.36
C GLY A 44 -6.81 -2.30 0.66
N TRP A 45 -6.05 -1.69 -0.24
CA TRP A 45 -4.87 -2.31 -0.83
C TRP A 45 -3.71 -2.40 0.16
N ALA A 46 -3.43 -1.32 0.90
CA ALA A 46 -2.37 -1.28 1.88
C ALA A 46 -2.55 -2.39 2.93
N LEU A 47 -3.77 -2.57 3.43
CA LEU A 47 -4.09 -3.63 4.39
C LEU A 47 -3.87 -5.03 3.80
N ARG A 48 -4.31 -5.27 2.57
CA ARG A 48 -4.11 -6.58 1.88
C ARG A 48 -2.63 -6.90 1.74
N HIS A 49 -1.83 -5.95 1.26
CA HIS A 49 -0.40 -6.13 1.12
C HIS A 49 0.32 -6.32 2.46
N LEU A 50 -0.09 -5.60 3.50
CA LEU A 50 0.45 -5.77 4.84
C LEU A 50 0.15 -7.17 5.41
N VAL A 51 -1.11 -7.63 5.31
CA VAL A 51 -1.49 -8.97 5.76
C VAL A 51 -0.71 -10.05 5.00
N CYS A 52 -0.59 -9.93 3.67
CA CYS A 52 0.22 -10.85 2.87
C CYS A 52 1.68 -10.86 3.30
N ALA A 53 2.27 -9.70 3.57
CA ALA A 53 3.64 -9.60 4.06
C ALA A 53 3.81 -10.30 5.41
N LEU A 54 2.91 -10.06 6.36
CA LEU A 54 2.94 -10.70 7.68
C LEU A 54 2.78 -12.21 7.60
N CYS A 55 1.85 -12.71 6.78
CA CYS A 55 1.69 -14.15 6.54
C CYS A 55 2.95 -14.77 5.93
N ALA A 56 3.58 -14.09 4.98
CA ALA A 56 4.82 -14.55 4.36
C ALA A 56 5.99 -14.60 5.36
N VAL A 57 6.13 -13.58 6.22
CA VAL A 57 7.13 -13.58 7.30
C VAL A 57 6.88 -14.73 8.27
N ALA A 58 5.63 -14.95 8.69
CA ALA A 58 5.28 -16.06 9.57
C ALA A 58 5.62 -17.42 8.95
N LEU A 59 5.34 -17.58 7.65
CA LEU A 59 5.68 -18.80 6.92
C LEU A 59 7.20 -19.02 6.85
N VAL A 60 7.99 -17.95 6.60
CA VAL A 60 9.46 -18.02 6.63
C VAL A 60 9.98 -18.41 8.01
N ALA A 61 9.41 -17.86 9.07
CA ALA A 61 9.78 -18.21 10.44
C ALA A 61 9.54 -19.71 10.70
N VAL A 62 8.35 -20.23 10.35
CA VAL A 62 8.01 -21.66 10.49
C VAL A 62 8.97 -22.54 9.68
N MET A 63 9.28 -22.17 8.43
CA MET A 63 10.23 -22.92 7.60
C MET A 63 11.62 -23.00 8.22
N LYS A 64 12.06 -21.96 8.94
CA LYS A 64 13.38 -21.92 9.57
C LYS A 64 13.44 -22.56 10.95
N THR A 65 12.32 -22.60 11.69
CA THR A 65 12.28 -23.19 13.04
C THR A 65 11.84 -24.66 13.06
N CYS A 66 11.24 -25.16 11.98
CA CYS A 66 10.81 -26.56 11.85
C CYS A 66 11.60 -27.30 10.76
N PRO A 67 12.84 -27.74 11.02
CA PRO A 67 13.72 -28.36 10.02
C PRO A 67 13.19 -29.69 9.46
N ASN A 68 12.24 -30.35 10.13
CA ASN A 68 11.63 -31.61 9.69
C ASN A 68 10.62 -31.45 8.53
N LEU A 69 10.38 -30.21 8.04
CA LEU A 69 9.46 -29.96 6.94
C LEU A 69 10.01 -30.37 5.55
N GLY A 70 11.30 -30.72 5.45
CA GLY A 70 11.91 -31.16 4.18
C GLY A 70 11.87 -30.11 3.07
N GLN A 71 11.70 -28.83 3.41
CA GLN A 71 11.50 -27.76 2.42
C GLN A 71 12.83 -27.22 1.91
N PRO A 72 12.91 -26.88 0.60
CA PRO A 72 14.13 -26.32 0.03
C PRO A 72 14.36 -24.90 0.55
N ASP A 73 15.58 -24.59 1.02
CA ASP A 73 15.97 -23.24 1.49
C ASP A 73 15.63 -22.11 0.50
N ARG A 74 15.63 -22.44 -0.79
CA ARG A 74 15.24 -21.53 -1.87
C ARG A 74 13.80 -21.03 -1.74
N LEU A 75 12.88 -21.85 -1.23
CA LEU A 75 11.48 -21.47 -1.03
C LEU A 75 11.34 -20.43 0.10
N ALA A 76 12.09 -20.61 1.19
CA ALA A 76 12.14 -19.62 2.27
C ALA A 76 12.71 -18.28 1.78
N ALA A 77 13.78 -18.31 0.99
CA ALA A 77 14.35 -17.11 0.39
C ALA A 77 13.35 -16.38 -0.52
N VAL A 78 12.68 -17.10 -1.44
CA VAL A 78 11.69 -16.48 -2.34
C VAL A 78 10.51 -15.88 -1.57
N THR A 79 10.03 -16.58 -0.54
CA THR A 79 8.92 -16.11 0.30
C THR A 79 9.31 -14.86 1.10
N ALA A 80 10.56 -14.78 1.57
CA ALA A 80 11.07 -13.58 2.22
C ALA A 80 11.13 -12.38 1.25
N VAL A 81 11.57 -12.59 0.01
CA VAL A 81 11.56 -11.53 -1.01
C VAL A 81 10.12 -11.06 -1.29
N TYR A 82 9.16 -11.98 -1.38
CA TYR A 82 7.74 -11.61 -1.52
C TYR A 82 7.21 -10.78 -0.35
N ALA A 83 7.59 -11.13 0.88
CA ALA A 83 7.21 -10.37 2.06
C ALA A 83 7.71 -8.93 1.98
N VAL A 84 8.96 -8.72 1.60
CA VAL A 84 9.56 -7.39 1.44
C VAL A 84 8.84 -6.58 0.38
N ILE A 85 8.59 -7.15 -0.81
CA ILE A 85 7.89 -6.45 -1.89
C ILE A 85 6.47 -6.07 -1.47
N SER A 86 5.73 -7.00 -0.85
CA SER A 86 4.38 -6.73 -0.36
C SER A 86 4.39 -5.63 0.70
N PHE A 87 5.36 -5.63 1.60
CA PHE A 87 5.51 -4.56 2.58
C PHE A 87 5.81 -3.20 1.93
N CYS A 88 6.67 -3.16 0.91
CA CYS A 88 6.92 -1.94 0.14
C CYS A 88 5.64 -1.40 -0.52
N PHE A 89 4.81 -2.26 -1.12
CA PHE A 89 3.52 -1.81 -1.67
C PHE A 89 2.60 -1.27 -0.58
N ALA A 90 2.48 -1.98 0.55
CA ALA A 90 1.67 -1.52 1.67
C ALA A 90 2.11 -0.12 2.17
N LEU A 91 3.42 0.13 2.23
CA LEU A 91 3.97 1.43 2.62
C LEU A 91 3.61 2.54 1.62
N VAL A 92 3.81 2.30 0.32
CA VAL A 92 3.54 3.31 -0.72
C VAL A 92 2.04 3.66 -0.77
N GLU A 93 1.18 2.66 -0.68
CA GLU A 93 -0.28 2.84 -0.66
C GLU A 93 -0.74 3.54 0.63
N SER A 94 -0.12 3.22 1.77
CA SER A 94 -0.37 3.93 3.02
C SER A 94 0.03 5.41 2.93
N ILE A 95 1.17 5.72 2.32
CA ILE A 95 1.60 7.11 2.10
C ILE A 95 0.58 7.86 1.24
N LEU A 96 0.12 7.26 0.14
CA LEU A 96 -0.89 7.90 -0.71
C LEU A 96 -2.20 8.12 0.04
N SER A 97 -2.70 7.11 0.75
CA SER A 97 -3.90 7.23 1.59
C SER A 97 -3.79 8.34 2.64
N GLN A 98 -2.64 8.43 3.33
CA GLN A 98 -2.38 9.49 4.31
C GLN A 98 -2.32 10.88 3.67
N ARG A 99 -1.72 11.01 2.49
CA ARG A 99 -1.68 12.28 1.74
C ARG A 99 -3.08 12.74 1.34
N ILE A 100 -3.91 11.81 0.86
CA ILE A 100 -5.32 12.10 0.53
C ILE A 100 -6.08 12.55 1.79
N TYR A 101 -5.92 11.83 2.90
CA TYR A 101 -6.53 12.19 4.18
C TYR A 101 -6.14 13.60 4.63
N GLN A 102 -4.84 13.91 4.62
CA GLN A 102 -4.31 15.22 5.00
C GLN A 102 -4.91 16.34 4.13
N LEU A 103 -5.03 16.12 2.82
CA LEU A 103 -5.63 17.10 1.91
C LEU A 103 -7.13 17.31 2.18
N ILE A 104 -7.87 16.22 2.43
CA ILE A 104 -9.30 16.30 2.77
C ILE A 104 -9.48 17.09 4.07
N VAL A 105 -8.69 16.80 5.09
CA VAL A 105 -8.76 17.47 6.40
C VAL A 105 -8.35 18.94 6.30
N SER A 106 -7.26 19.28 5.61
CA SER A 106 -6.80 20.67 5.50
C SER A 106 -7.79 21.58 4.76
N ARG A 107 -8.58 21.03 3.83
CA ARG A 107 -9.67 21.76 3.18
C ARG A 107 -10.95 21.88 4.02
N MET A 108 -11.04 21.18 5.15
CA MET A 108 -12.16 21.25 6.08
C MET A 108 -11.93 22.19 7.27
N GLU A 109 -10.69 22.64 7.53
CA GLU A 109 -10.49 23.70 8.51
C GLU A 109 -11.19 24.97 8.00
N PRO A 110 -12.19 25.52 8.73
CA PRO A 110 -12.72 26.81 8.38
C PRO A 110 -11.56 27.79 8.48
N VAL A 111 -11.37 28.62 7.46
CA VAL A 111 -10.60 29.86 7.60
C VAL A 111 -11.21 30.56 8.81
N LYS A 112 -10.58 30.41 9.97
CA LYS A 112 -10.93 31.18 11.16
C LYS A 112 -10.82 32.61 10.67
N GLN A 113 -11.97 33.25 10.45
CA GLN A 113 -12.06 34.63 10.04
C GLN A 113 -11.09 35.38 10.94
N ARG A 114 -10.00 35.86 10.33
CA ARG A 114 -9.26 36.99 10.88
C ARG A 114 -10.23 38.15 10.67
N SER A 115 -11.21 38.24 11.57
CA SER A 115 -12.00 39.43 11.75
C SER A 115 -11.00 40.55 12.02
N ASP A 116 -11.11 41.58 11.20
CA ASP A 116 -10.47 42.85 11.41
C ASP A 116 -10.64 43.28 12.88
N ASP A 117 -9.51 43.59 13.51
CA ASP A 117 -9.34 44.65 14.53
C ASP A 117 -7.87 45.10 14.48
#